data_AF-A0A2W4NS06-F1
#
_entry.id   AF-A0A2W4NS06-F1
#
_cell.length_a   1.000
_cell.length_b   1.000
_cell.length_c   1.000
_cell.angle_alpha   90.00
_cell.angle_beta   90.00
_cell.angle_gamma   90.00
#
_symmetry.space_group_name_H-M   'P 1'
#
loop_
_entity.id
_entity.type
_entity.pdbx_description
1 polymer ?
#
loop_
_entity_poly.entity_id
_entity_poly.type
_entity_poly.pdbx_seq_one_letter_code
_entity_poly.pdbx_strand_id
1 'polypeptide(L)'
;MVKLQRGNKTLIKAMNRSLVLNTIRREGPLSRTRLTELSGLSVGAVSTITNDLLEKNWIVETGEGDYTGGRRQVMLKLNPNAGIVVGLKLMEKRVVGAVTDLESRVLYYAERDINTQHDPRAIARVLADVIETMLAAAKVRRAQVIGAGIGLAGAIDAQNGIVHLSPFFHWRDVPLARLVEERLHLPVYIDNDVNTLTMTEQLFGPGQHASNFVVITVGRGIGMGIVVNHELYQGTRGGAGEVGHITVDAGGPPCDCGKRGCLEAIAADPAVIRLVREKRRANGLGGPEPATLEDVVALAAQGDMVARDALQQSGRFLGIGLATVVNLFSPSLVIISGEGVIAGDYRLAPMFEALREHTFNGLLDNVEVVVQHADDRAWARGAASLVIGKLFESPRLDVPAATTE
;
A
#
# COMPACT_ATOMS: atom_id res chain seq x y z
N MET A 1 -22.80 -6.53 -8.44
CA MET A 1 -22.95 -7.94 -7.99
C MET A 1 -21.85 -8.71 -8.67
N VAL A 2 -20.84 -9.19 -7.93
CA VAL A 2 -19.72 -9.92 -8.52
C VAL A 2 -20.28 -11.20 -9.15
N LYS A 3 -20.12 -11.36 -10.47
CA LYS A 3 -20.54 -12.59 -11.14
C LYS A 3 -19.48 -13.66 -10.88
N LEU A 4 -19.91 -14.76 -10.28
CA LEU A 4 -19.09 -15.96 -10.20
C LEU A 4 -19.00 -16.58 -11.60
N GLN A 5 -17.79 -16.93 -12.03
CA GLN A 5 -17.62 -17.66 -13.27
C GLN A 5 -18.29 -19.04 -13.19
N ARG A 6 -18.88 -19.50 -14.30
CA ARG A 6 -19.52 -20.81 -14.37
C ARG A 6 -18.49 -21.91 -14.11
N GLY A 7 -18.74 -22.76 -13.12
CA GLY A 7 -17.91 -23.92 -12.80
C GLY A 7 -17.70 -24.82 -14.02
N ASN A 8 -16.47 -24.86 -14.52
CA ASN A 8 -16.05 -25.73 -15.62
C ASN A 8 -14.59 -26.19 -15.41
N LYS A 9 -14.13 -27.14 -16.24
CA LYS A 9 -12.76 -27.68 -16.13
C LYS A 9 -11.68 -26.61 -16.29
N THR A 10 -11.92 -25.58 -17.10
CA THR A 10 -10.99 -24.48 -17.33
C THR A 10 -10.81 -23.63 -16.08
N LEU A 11 -11.91 -23.25 -15.43
CA LEU A 11 -11.91 -22.48 -14.19
C LEU A 11 -11.21 -23.25 -13.06
N ILE A 12 -11.50 -24.54 -12.91
CA ILE A 12 -10.84 -25.38 -11.89
C ILE A 12 -9.32 -25.43 -12.13
N LYS A 13 -8.87 -25.59 -13.38
CA LYS A 13 -7.44 -25.56 -13.71
C LYS A 13 -6.82 -24.20 -13.40
N ALA A 14 -7.49 -23.10 -13.75
CA ALA A 14 -7.00 -21.75 -13.47
C ALA A 14 -6.90 -21.50 -11.94
N MET A 15 -7.90 -21.92 -11.17
CA MET A 15 -7.89 -21.84 -9.71
C MET A 15 -6.74 -22.64 -9.10
N ASN A 16 -6.52 -23.88 -9.54
CA ASN A 16 -5.42 -24.71 -9.03
C ASN A 16 -4.06 -24.12 -9.38
N ARG A 17 -3.91 -23.56 -10.59
CA ARG A 17 -2.68 -22.86 -11.00
C ARG A 17 -2.43 -21.62 -10.12
N SER A 18 -3.46 -20.81 -9.89
CA SER A 18 -3.40 -19.64 -9.01
C SER A 18 -3.03 -20.02 -7.58
N LEU A 19 -3.61 -21.10 -7.04
CA LEU A 19 -3.28 -21.63 -5.72
C LEU A 19 -1.81 -22.02 -5.62
N VAL A 20 -1.33 -22.88 -6.53
CA VAL A 20 0.08 -23.32 -6.54
C VAL A 20 1.04 -22.14 -6.67
N LEU A 21 0.77 -21.22 -7.60
CA LEU A 21 1.63 -20.07 -7.83
C LEU A 21 1.66 -19.14 -6.60
N ASN A 22 0.52 -18.88 -5.94
CA ASN A 22 0.47 -18.11 -4.70
C ASN A 22 1.18 -18.81 -3.54
N THR A 23 1.07 -20.13 -3.43
CA THR A 23 1.82 -20.90 -2.42
C THR A 23 3.31 -20.77 -2.65
N ILE A 24 3.79 -20.84 -3.90
CA ILE A 24 5.21 -20.62 -4.25
C ILE A 24 5.66 -19.19 -3.90
N ARG A 25 4.84 -18.19 -4.23
CA ARG A 25 5.15 -16.78 -3.91
C ARG A 25 5.28 -16.54 -2.40
N ARG A 26 4.38 -17.12 -1.60
CA ARG A 26 4.30 -16.86 -0.16
C ARG A 26 5.30 -17.68 0.66
N GLU A 27 5.50 -18.94 0.30
CA GLU A 27 6.24 -19.91 1.12
C GLU A 27 7.59 -20.32 0.49
N GLY A 28 7.89 -19.78 -0.69
CA GLY A 28 9.06 -20.19 -1.47
C GLY A 28 10.40 -19.70 -0.89
N PRO A 29 11.51 -20.37 -1.22
CA PRO A 29 11.62 -21.55 -2.08
C PRO A 29 11.05 -22.82 -1.43
N LEU A 30 10.33 -23.66 -2.19
CA LEU A 30 9.82 -24.94 -1.68
C LEU A 30 9.78 -26.08 -2.70
N SER A 31 9.79 -27.32 -2.21
CA SER A 31 9.73 -28.51 -3.06
C SER A 31 8.30 -28.85 -3.51
N ARG A 32 8.18 -29.67 -4.57
CA ARG A 32 6.88 -30.21 -5.02
C ARG A 32 6.17 -31.03 -3.92
N THR A 33 6.93 -31.69 -3.05
CA THR A 33 6.39 -32.43 -1.89
C THR A 33 5.70 -31.46 -0.93
N ARG A 34 6.40 -30.40 -0.53
CA ARG A 34 5.85 -29.37 0.36
C ARG A 34 4.67 -28.62 -0.27
N LEU A 35 4.71 -28.38 -1.59
CA LEU A 35 3.58 -27.81 -2.34
C LEU A 35 2.33 -28.69 -2.26
N THR A 36 2.49 -30.01 -2.36
CA THR A 36 1.39 -30.97 -2.26
C THR A 36 0.75 -30.91 -0.88
N GLU A 37 1.56 -30.89 0.19
CA GLU A 37 1.08 -30.77 1.58
C GLU A 37 0.32 -29.46 1.83
N LEU A 38 0.87 -28.32 1.39
CA LEU A 38 0.29 -27.01 1.66
C LEU A 38 -0.93 -26.69 0.79
N SER A 39 -0.95 -27.16 -0.46
CA SER A 39 -2.06 -26.88 -1.39
C SER A 39 -3.22 -27.87 -1.28
N GLY A 40 -2.99 -29.06 -0.71
CA GLY A 40 -3.97 -30.15 -0.67
C GLY A 40 -4.28 -30.77 -2.05
N LEU A 41 -3.53 -30.42 -3.10
CA LEU A 41 -3.67 -30.99 -4.44
C LEU A 41 -2.95 -32.34 -4.55
N SER A 42 -3.33 -33.15 -5.53
CA SER A 42 -2.64 -34.41 -5.80
C SER A 42 -1.24 -34.18 -6.37
N VAL A 43 -0.31 -35.11 -6.13
CA VAL A 43 1.08 -35.07 -6.64
C VAL A 43 1.10 -34.89 -8.17
N GLY A 44 0.21 -35.58 -8.89
CA GLY A 44 0.09 -35.46 -10.34
C GLY A 44 -0.33 -34.05 -10.78
N ALA A 45 -1.30 -33.44 -10.09
CA ALA A 45 -1.73 -32.06 -10.38
C ALA A 45 -0.63 -31.05 -10.11
N VAL A 46 0.07 -31.15 -8.96
CA VAL A 46 1.20 -30.26 -8.63
C VAL A 46 2.32 -30.41 -9.66
N SER A 47 2.65 -31.63 -10.07
CA SER A 47 3.67 -31.88 -11.10
C SER A 47 3.30 -31.22 -12.44
N THR A 48 2.07 -31.44 -12.94
CA THR A 48 1.60 -30.81 -14.18
C THR A 48 1.61 -29.29 -14.11
N ILE A 49 1.12 -28.70 -13.01
CA ILE A 49 1.05 -27.24 -12.85
C ILE A 49 2.44 -26.63 -12.75
N THR A 50 3.33 -27.21 -11.94
CA THR A 50 4.69 -26.68 -11.79
C THR A 50 5.50 -26.78 -13.08
N ASN A 51 5.32 -27.84 -13.87
CA ASN A 51 5.96 -27.96 -15.18
C ASN A 51 5.45 -26.87 -16.16
N ASP A 52 4.13 -26.63 -16.22
CA ASP A 52 3.56 -25.53 -17.03
C ASP A 52 4.12 -24.16 -16.61
N LEU A 53 4.27 -23.93 -15.30
CA LEU A 53 4.84 -22.69 -14.77
C LEU A 53 6.34 -22.54 -15.08
N LEU A 54 7.11 -23.62 -15.04
CA LEU A 54 8.54 -23.65 -15.42
C LEU A 54 8.70 -23.39 -16.93
N GLU A 55 7.92 -24.08 -17.77
CA GLU A 55 7.93 -23.89 -19.23
C GLU A 55 7.60 -22.45 -19.63
N LYS A 56 6.65 -21.83 -18.91
CA LYS A 56 6.27 -20.42 -19.09
C LYS A 56 7.14 -19.44 -18.29
N ASN A 57 8.20 -19.91 -17.65
CA ASN A 57 9.19 -19.12 -16.93
C ASN A 57 8.63 -18.30 -15.74
N TRP A 58 7.46 -18.67 -15.20
CA TRP A 58 6.86 -18.01 -14.01
C TRP A 58 7.57 -18.38 -12.71
N ILE A 59 8.12 -19.59 -12.66
CA ILE A 59 8.89 -20.09 -11.53
C ILE A 59 10.23 -20.61 -12.05
N VAL A 60 11.22 -20.69 -11.17
CA VAL A 60 12.54 -21.25 -11.46
C VAL A 60 12.92 -22.30 -10.43
N GLU A 61 13.73 -23.25 -10.85
CA GLU A 61 14.40 -24.18 -9.95
C GLU A 61 15.59 -23.44 -9.30
N THR A 62 15.62 -23.43 -7.97
CA THR A 62 16.81 -23.04 -7.21
C THR A 62 17.56 -24.28 -6.74
N GLY A 63 18.76 -24.09 -6.22
CA GLY A 63 19.62 -25.17 -5.73
C GLY A 63 18.95 -26.15 -4.77
N GLU A 64 19.69 -27.18 -4.40
CA GLU A 64 19.20 -28.29 -3.60
C GLU A 64 18.92 -27.84 -2.15
N GLY A 65 17.74 -28.15 -1.60
CA GLY A 65 17.38 -27.84 -0.21
C GLY A 65 18.12 -28.70 0.83
N ASP A 66 17.97 -28.35 2.11
CA ASP A 66 18.67 -29.01 3.22
C ASP A 66 18.48 -30.54 3.21
N TYR A 67 19.61 -31.24 3.17
CA TYR A 67 19.69 -32.69 3.02
C TYR A 67 19.48 -33.38 4.37
N THR A 68 18.24 -33.80 4.68
CA THR A 68 17.91 -34.53 5.92
C THR A 68 17.90 -36.06 5.75
N GLY A 69 18.54 -36.59 4.70
CA GLY A 69 18.49 -38.01 4.33
C GLY A 69 17.27 -38.35 3.48
N GLY A 70 17.51 -38.74 2.22
CA GLY A 70 16.49 -39.01 1.20
C GLY A 70 16.90 -38.51 -0.19
N ARG A 71 16.04 -38.70 -1.21
CA ARG A 71 16.28 -38.17 -2.56
C ARG A 71 16.28 -36.63 -2.51
N ARG A 72 17.37 -36.02 -2.98
CA ARG A 72 17.52 -34.55 -3.08
C ARG A 72 16.32 -33.93 -3.79
N GLN A 73 15.70 -32.94 -3.15
CA GLN A 73 14.51 -32.27 -3.67
C GLN A 73 14.92 -30.96 -4.36
N VAL A 74 14.36 -30.76 -5.55
CA VAL A 74 14.50 -29.49 -6.29
C VAL A 74 13.57 -28.46 -5.66
N MET A 75 14.12 -27.28 -5.37
CA MET A 75 13.38 -26.18 -4.77
C MET A 75 12.84 -25.26 -5.87
N LEU A 76 11.59 -24.85 -5.75
CA LEU A 76 10.90 -23.96 -6.68
C LEU A 76 10.65 -22.61 -6.01
N LYS A 77 10.93 -21.52 -6.72
CA LYS A 77 10.55 -20.18 -6.30
C LYS A 77 9.98 -19.38 -7.46
N LEU A 78 9.34 -18.26 -7.14
CA LEU A 78 8.91 -17.30 -8.15
C LEU A 78 10.13 -16.84 -8.96
N ASN A 79 9.95 -16.71 -10.27
CA ASN A 79 10.97 -16.09 -11.09
C ASN A 79 10.77 -14.56 -11.07
N PRO A 80 11.64 -13.80 -10.40
CA PRO A 80 11.50 -12.33 -10.38
C PRO A 80 11.48 -11.75 -11.80
N ASN A 81 12.24 -12.35 -12.72
CA ASN A 81 12.39 -11.87 -14.09
C ASN A 81 11.27 -12.30 -15.05
N ALA A 82 10.22 -12.98 -14.57
CA ALA A 82 9.11 -13.41 -15.44
C ALA A 82 8.29 -12.22 -15.98
N GLY A 83 8.42 -11.04 -15.36
CA GLY A 83 7.93 -9.79 -15.92
C GLY A 83 8.36 -8.60 -15.09
N ILE A 84 8.14 -7.42 -15.67
CA ILE A 84 8.43 -6.13 -15.06
C ILE A 84 7.11 -5.41 -14.82
N VAL A 85 7.01 -4.74 -13.68
CA VAL A 85 5.88 -3.87 -13.35
C VAL A 85 6.39 -2.47 -13.03
N VAL A 86 5.53 -1.48 -13.23
CA VAL A 86 5.86 -0.08 -12.94
C VAL A 86 4.87 0.45 -11.91
N GLY A 87 5.34 1.20 -10.93
CA GLY A 87 4.50 1.84 -9.93
C GLY A 87 4.77 3.33 -9.87
N LEU A 88 3.71 4.15 -9.80
CA LEU A 88 3.79 5.60 -9.66
C LEU A 88 3.04 6.06 -8.40
N LYS A 89 3.68 6.84 -7.54
CA LYS A 89 3.02 7.68 -6.54
C LYS A 89 2.76 9.06 -7.15
N LEU A 90 1.50 9.38 -7.44
CA LEU A 90 1.09 10.67 -7.96
C LEU A 90 0.74 11.61 -6.79
N MET A 91 1.51 12.69 -6.64
CA MET A 91 1.27 13.76 -5.67
C MET A 91 1.01 15.08 -6.41
N GLU A 92 0.44 16.05 -5.69
CA GLU A 92 0.01 17.35 -6.23
C GLU A 92 1.06 18.06 -7.13
N LYS A 93 2.34 18.00 -6.76
CA LYS A 93 3.42 18.75 -7.43
C LYS A 93 4.52 17.86 -7.98
N ARG A 94 4.42 16.55 -7.80
CA ARG A 94 5.49 15.60 -8.19
C ARG A 94 4.92 14.21 -8.38
N VAL A 95 5.55 13.43 -9.24
CA VAL A 95 5.34 11.99 -9.36
C VAL A 95 6.64 11.28 -9.05
N VAL A 96 6.56 10.22 -8.24
CA VAL A 96 7.69 9.33 -7.95
C VAL A 96 7.36 7.97 -8.55
N GLY A 97 8.29 7.40 -9.29
CA GLY A 97 8.10 6.16 -10.02
C GLY A 97 9.15 5.10 -9.68
N ALA A 98 8.74 3.84 -9.73
CA ALA A 98 9.58 2.66 -9.52
C ALA A 98 9.33 1.64 -10.63
N VAL A 99 10.40 1.09 -11.21
CA VAL A 99 10.35 -0.09 -12.07
C VAL A 99 10.79 -1.29 -11.24
N THR A 100 9.96 -2.31 -11.11
CA THR A 100 10.25 -3.47 -10.26
C THR A 100 10.10 -4.78 -11.02
N ASP A 101 10.77 -5.80 -10.50
CA ASP A 101 10.50 -7.19 -10.86
C ASP A 101 9.25 -7.74 -10.12
N LEU A 102 8.91 -9.01 -10.31
CA LEU A 102 7.73 -9.63 -9.69
C LEU A 102 7.86 -9.91 -8.18
N GLU A 103 9.07 -9.84 -7.63
CA GLU A 103 9.30 -9.90 -6.18
C GLU A 103 9.30 -8.49 -5.56
N SER A 104 8.87 -7.47 -6.32
CA SER A 104 8.83 -6.06 -5.92
C SER A 104 10.23 -5.49 -5.60
N ARG A 105 11.29 -6.12 -6.12
CA ARG A 105 12.64 -5.54 -6.04
C ARG A 105 12.76 -4.45 -7.09
N VAL A 106 13.22 -3.29 -6.65
CA VAL A 106 13.31 -2.12 -7.53
C VAL A 106 14.57 -2.18 -8.39
N LEU A 107 14.37 -2.03 -9.70
CA LEU A 107 15.39 -1.99 -10.73
C LEU A 107 15.79 -0.54 -11.06
N TYR A 108 14.83 0.39 -10.99
CA TYR A 108 15.05 1.79 -11.27
C TYR A 108 14.03 2.68 -10.54
N TYR A 109 14.47 3.87 -10.15
CA TYR A 109 13.62 4.92 -9.56
C TYR A 109 13.79 6.22 -10.35
N ALA A 110 12.70 6.97 -10.48
CA ALA A 110 12.74 8.35 -10.93
C ALA A 110 11.73 9.20 -10.16
N GLU A 111 11.99 10.50 -10.15
CA GLU A 111 11.05 11.51 -9.70
C GLU A 111 10.95 12.61 -10.75
N ARG A 112 9.78 13.24 -10.85
CA ARG A 112 9.55 14.34 -11.77
C ARG A 112 8.55 15.32 -11.17
N ASP A 113 8.88 16.59 -11.21
CA ASP A 113 7.95 17.66 -10.83
C ASP A 113 6.81 17.80 -11.84
N ILE A 114 5.64 18.14 -11.33
CA ILE A 114 4.41 18.39 -12.09
C ILE A 114 4.20 19.90 -12.13
N ASN A 115 4.47 20.48 -13.30
CA ASN A 115 4.34 21.92 -13.56
C ASN A 115 3.09 22.27 -14.37
N THR A 116 2.06 21.41 -14.36
CA THR A 116 0.83 21.58 -15.15
C THR A 116 -0.34 21.98 -14.26
N GLN A 117 -1.40 22.57 -14.84
CA GLN A 117 -2.60 23.03 -14.11
C GLN A 117 -3.54 21.89 -13.64
N HIS A 118 -2.99 20.74 -13.26
CA HIS A 118 -3.75 19.55 -12.83
C HIS A 118 -4.80 19.05 -13.83
N ASP A 119 -4.75 19.44 -15.11
CA ASP A 119 -5.63 18.88 -16.14
C ASP A 119 -5.40 17.36 -16.28
N PRO A 120 -6.45 16.51 -16.20
CA PRO A 120 -6.32 15.05 -16.25
C PRO A 120 -5.55 14.52 -17.46
N ARG A 121 -5.76 15.09 -18.65
CA ARG A 121 -5.07 14.64 -19.87
C ARG A 121 -3.61 15.06 -19.88
N ALA A 122 -3.29 16.24 -19.35
CA ALA A 122 -1.92 16.68 -19.15
C ALA A 122 -1.20 15.79 -18.13
N ILE A 123 -1.83 15.47 -17.00
CA ILE A 123 -1.25 14.56 -16.00
C ILE A 123 -1.05 13.17 -16.61
N ALA A 124 -2.04 12.60 -17.32
CA ALA A 124 -1.88 11.31 -17.98
C ALA A 124 -0.69 11.27 -18.97
N ARG A 125 -0.41 12.37 -19.68
CA ARG A 125 0.81 12.50 -20.51
C ARG A 125 2.07 12.47 -19.65
N VAL A 126 2.13 13.26 -18.57
CA VAL A 126 3.29 13.26 -17.67
C VAL A 126 3.57 11.88 -17.10
N LEU A 127 2.53 11.15 -16.67
CA LEU A 127 2.68 9.79 -16.14
C LEU A 127 3.22 8.83 -17.19
N ALA A 128 2.68 8.87 -18.42
CA ALA A 128 3.16 8.04 -19.51
C ALA A 128 4.63 8.33 -19.86
N ASP A 129 4.98 9.61 -19.99
CA ASP A 129 6.36 10.04 -20.27
C ASP A 129 7.34 9.57 -19.18
N VAL A 130 6.93 9.65 -17.91
CA VAL A 130 7.75 9.18 -16.78
C VAL A 130 7.98 7.67 -16.87
N ILE A 131 6.93 6.90 -17.18
CA ILE A 131 7.04 5.45 -17.36
C ILE A 131 8.00 5.11 -18.50
N GLU A 132 7.83 5.69 -19.69
CA GLU A 132 8.73 5.43 -20.83
C GLU A 132 10.18 5.80 -20.51
N THR A 133 10.39 6.95 -19.85
CA THR A 133 11.72 7.41 -19.44
C THR A 133 12.38 6.42 -18.49
N MET A 134 11.64 5.94 -17.48
CA MET A 134 12.14 4.96 -16.52
C MET A 134 12.45 3.62 -17.18
N LEU A 135 11.61 3.13 -18.08
CA LEU A 135 11.82 1.87 -18.80
C LEU A 135 13.08 1.93 -19.68
N ALA A 136 13.28 3.04 -20.39
CA ALA A 136 14.48 3.27 -21.18
C ALA A 136 15.74 3.30 -20.31
N ALA A 137 15.72 4.04 -19.20
CA ALA A 137 16.84 4.12 -18.26
C ALA A 137 17.16 2.77 -17.58
N ALA A 138 16.13 2.00 -17.24
CA ALA A 138 16.24 0.65 -16.71
C ALA A 138 16.66 -0.41 -17.76
N LYS A 139 16.74 -0.02 -19.04
CA LYS A 139 17.00 -0.92 -20.19
C LYS A 139 15.99 -2.07 -20.28
N VAL A 140 14.74 -1.82 -19.90
CA VAL A 140 13.64 -2.78 -19.97
C VAL A 140 12.95 -2.65 -21.32
N ARG A 141 12.77 -3.77 -22.02
CA ARG A 141 11.99 -3.79 -23.26
C ARG A 141 10.50 -3.75 -22.95
N ARG A 142 9.71 -3.05 -23.79
CA ARG A 142 8.25 -2.94 -23.61
C ARG A 142 7.54 -4.29 -23.45
N ALA A 143 7.94 -5.29 -24.22
CA ALA A 143 7.36 -6.64 -24.17
C ALA A 143 7.56 -7.38 -22.83
N GLN A 144 8.44 -6.87 -21.94
CA GLN A 144 8.65 -7.43 -20.60
C GLN A 144 7.73 -6.78 -19.56
N VAL A 145 7.08 -5.66 -19.89
CA VAL A 145 6.27 -4.88 -18.94
C VAL A 145 4.85 -5.46 -18.93
N ILE A 146 4.41 -5.90 -17.76
CA ILE A 146 3.08 -6.48 -17.56
C ILE A 146 2.02 -5.39 -17.42
N GLY A 147 2.35 -4.28 -16.75
CA GLY A 147 1.43 -3.18 -16.53
C GLY A 147 2.01 -2.10 -15.62
N ALA A 148 1.21 -1.07 -15.36
CA ALA A 148 1.54 0.00 -14.44
C ALA A 148 0.48 0.15 -13.34
N GLY A 149 0.93 0.49 -12.14
CA GLY A 149 0.06 0.86 -11.03
C GLY A 149 0.26 2.34 -10.66
N ILE A 150 -0.80 3.02 -10.27
CA ILE A 150 -0.76 4.41 -9.82
C ILE A 150 -1.46 4.52 -8.46
N GLY A 151 -0.69 4.91 -7.44
CA GLY A 151 -1.21 5.30 -6.13
C GLY A 151 -1.38 6.81 -6.06
N LEU A 152 -2.55 7.28 -5.61
CA LEU A 152 -2.81 8.70 -5.37
C LEU A 152 -3.81 8.89 -4.24
N ALA A 153 -3.73 10.04 -3.56
CA ALA A 153 -4.71 10.37 -2.53
C ALA A 153 -6.09 10.72 -3.15
N GLY A 154 -7.12 10.04 -2.66
CA GLY A 154 -8.51 10.25 -3.07
C GLY A 154 -9.40 9.03 -2.85
N ALA A 155 -10.69 9.20 -3.17
CA ALA A 155 -11.64 8.10 -3.27
C ALA A 155 -11.55 7.50 -4.68
N ILE A 156 -11.06 6.27 -4.77
CA ILE A 156 -10.69 5.63 -6.05
C ILE A 156 -11.54 4.39 -6.30
N ASP A 157 -12.31 4.39 -7.39
CA ASP A 157 -12.90 3.18 -7.91
C ASP A 157 -11.84 2.40 -8.69
N ALA A 158 -11.14 1.54 -7.95
CA ALA A 158 -10.10 0.67 -8.49
C ALA A 158 -10.63 -0.36 -9.51
N GLN A 159 -11.93 -0.69 -9.47
CA GLN A 159 -12.53 -1.65 -10.41
C GLN A 159 -12.67 -1.04 -11.80
N ASN A 160 -13.10 0.22 -11.87
CA ASN A 160 -13.31 0.93 -13.15
C ASN A 160 -12.14 1.86 -13.52
N GLY A 161 -11.13 1.99 -12.65
CA GLY A 161 -9.99 2.86 -12.87
C GLY A 161 -10.35 4.36 -12.85
N ILE A 162 -11.30 4.73 -11.98
CA ILE A 162 -11.86 6.09 -11.88
C ILE A 162 -11.46 6.74 -10.55
N VAL A 163 -10.95 7.97 -10.62
CA VAL A 163 -10.77 8.85 -9.47
C VAL A 163 -12.10 9.55 -9.22
N HIS A 164 -12.90 9.07 -8.26
CA HIS A 164 -14.18 9.71 -7.93
C HIS A 164 -13.99 11.08 -7.31
N LEU A 165 -13.00 11.22 -6.43
CA LEU A 165 -12.66 12.48 -5.81
C LEU A 165 -11.16 12.48 -5.50
N SER A 166 -10.46 13.53 -5.92
CA SER A 166 -9.11 13.83 -5.39
C SER A 166 -9.06 15.30 -4.96
N PRO A 167 -8.92 15.59 -3.65
CA PRO A 167 -8.94 16.96 -3.16
C PRO A 167 -7.74 17.78 -3.65
N PHE A 168 -6.56 17.16 -3.77
CA PHE A 168 -5.33 17.85 -4.18
C PHE A 168 -5.29 18.23 -5.67
N PHE A 169 -5.97 17.47 -6.52
CA PHE A 169 -6.06 17.75 -7.96
C PHE A 169 -7.39 18.41 -8.35
N HIS A 170 -8.31 18.59 -7.40
CA HIS A 170 -9.68 19.05 -7.63
C HIS A 170 -10.42 18.22 -8.69
N TRP A 171 -10.16 16.91 -8.73
CA TRP A 171 -10.76 16.00 -9.69
C TRP A 171 -12.07 15.41 -9.18
N ARG A 172 -12.99 15.20 -10.12
CA ARG A 172 -14.22 14.43 -9.92
C ARG A 172 -14.47 13.52 -11.11
N ASP A 173 -14.70 12.23 -10.83
CA ASP A 173 -15.02 11.18 -11.80
C ASP A 173 -14.06 11.12 -13.01
N VAL A 174 -12.75 11.20 -12.76
CA VAL A 174 -11.71 11.17 -13.80
C VAL A 174 -11.32 9.73 -14.12
N PRO A 175 -11.43 9.26 -15.39
CA PRO A 175 -11.04 7.90 -15.79
C PRO A 175 -9.52 7.82 -16.01
N LEU A 176 -8.73 8.03 -14.95
CA LEU A 176 -7.28 8.19 -15.03
C LEU A 176 -6.60 6.95 -15.62
N ALA A 177 -7.01 5.75 -15.22
CA ALA A 177 -6.45 4.50 -15.75
C ALA A 177 -6.51 4.50 -17.27
N ARG A 178 -7.73 4.61 -17.83
CA ARG A 178 -7.97 4.65 -19.27
C ARG A 178 -7.16 5.73 -19.98
N LEU A 179 -7.08 6.94 -19.43
CA LEU A 179 -6.32 8.04 -20.04
C LEU A 179 -4.82 7.72 -20.18
N VAL A 180 -4.27 6.96 -19.24
CA VAL A 180 -2.88 6.50 -19.27
C VAL A 180 -2.74 5.25 -20.15
N GLU A 181 -3.69 4.31 -20.10
CA GLU A 181 -3.73 3.12 -20.97
C GLU A 181 -3.75 3.49 -22.46
N GLU A 182 -4.55 4.48 -22.85
CA GLU A 182 -4.63 4.98 -24.23
C GLU A 182 -3.27 5.47 -24.76
N ARG A 183 -2.34 5.84 -23.86
CA ARG A 183 -0.99 6.33 -24.21
C ARG A 183 0.06 5.23 -24.14
N LEU A 184 -0.05 4.34 -23.17
CA LEU A 184 0.93 3.28 -22.94
C LEU A 184 0.62 2.02 -23.74
N HIS A 185 -0.64 1.74 -24.07
CA HIS A 185 -1.05 0.43 -24.58
C HIS A 185 -0.60 -0.71 -23.65
N LEU A 186 -0.69 -0.46 -22.34
CA LEU A 186 -0.45 -1.41 -21.26
C LEU A 186 -1.60 -1.32 -20.25
N PRO A 187 -1.95 -2.40 -19.53
CA PRO A 187 -2.89 -2.34 -18.42
C PRO A 187 -2.43 -1.33 -17.36
N VAL A 188 -3.36 -0.48 -16.89
CA VAL A 188 -3.09 0.47 -15.80
C VAL A 188 -4.11 0.26 -14.68
N TYR A 189 -3.60 0.05 -13.48
CA TYR A 189 -4.40 -0.04 -12.27
C TYR A 189 -4.18 1.18 -11.40
N ILE A 190 -5.23 1.68 -10.78
CA ILE A 190 -5.13 2.82 -9.87
C ILE A 190 -5.84 2.51 -8.56
N ASP A 191 -5.34 3.06 -7.47
CA ASP A 191 -5.96 2.95 -6.15
C ASP A 191 -5.50 4.11 -5.25
N ASN A 192 -6.17 4.25 -4.11
CA ASN A 192 -5.70 5.09 -3.02
C ASN A 192 -4.27 4.69 -2.63
N ASP A 193 -3.38 5.66 -2.41
CA ASP A 193 -1.98 5.40 -2.09
C ASP A 193 -1.81 4.50 -0.86
N VAL A 194 -2.64 4.65 0.17
CA VAL A 194 -2.59 3.81 1.39
C VAL A 194 -2.95 2.36 1.08
N ASN A 195 -3.89 2.12 0.17
CA ASN A 195 -4.20 0.78 -0.31
C ASN A 195 -3.00 0.15 -1.04
N THR A 196 -2.27 0.94 -1.83
CA THR A 196 -1.08 0.46 -2.54
C THR A 196 0.05 0.03 -1.58
N LEU A 197 0.27 0.79 -0.51
CA LEU A 197 1.20 0.42 0.54
C LEU A 197 0.71 -0.84 1.27
N THR A 198 -0.58 -0.90 1.61
CA THR A 198 -1.21 -2.04 2.31
C THR A 198 -1.03 -3.34 1.56
N MET A 199 -1.23 -3.36 0.24
CA MET A 199 -0.96 -4.56 -0.56
C MET A 199 0.52 -4.93 -0.60
N THR A 200 1.43 -3.97 -0.52
CA THR A 200 2.87 -4.30 -0.44
C THR A 200 3.18 -5.00 0.87
N GLU A 201 2.59 -4.55 1.98
CA GLU A 201 2.70 -5.26 3.26
C GLU A 201 2.04 -6.64 3.21
N GLN A 202 0.93 -6.77 2.49
CA GLN A 202 0.25 -8.05 2.28
C GLN A 202 1.06 -9.03 1.42
N LEU A 203 1.77 -8.54 0.41
CA LEU A 203 2.46 -9.40 -0.55
C LEU A 203 3.87 -9.75 -0.08
N PHE A 204 4.57 -8.80 0.55
CA PHE A 204 6.02 -8.84 0.79
C PHE A 204 6.45 -8.36 2.19
N GLY A 205 5.53 -7.86 3.02
CA GLY A 205 5.83 -7.31 4.34
C GLY A 205 5.25 -8.14 5.50
N PRO A 206 5.10 -7.54 6.70
CA PRO A 206 4.58 -8.22 7.89
C PRO A 206 3.16 -8.76 7.71
N GLY A 207 2.38 -8.22 6.76
CA GLY A 207 1.02 -8.66 6.45
C GLY A 207 0.92 -9.98 5.69
N GLN A 208 2.04 -10.58 5.24
CA GLN A 208 2.05 -11.74 4.37
C GLN A 208 1.31 -12.97 4.93
N HIS A 209 1.35 -13.16 6.25
CA HIS A 209 0.68 -14.26 6.95
C HIS A 209 -0.55 -13.83 7.74
N ALA A 210 -0.87 -12.53 7.77
CA ALA A 210 -2.03 -12.00 8.46
C ALA A 210 -3.27 -12.05 7.54
N SER A 211 -4.34 -12.69 8.00
CA SER A 211 -5.61 -12.72 7.27
C SER A 211 -6.43 -11.46 7.49
N ASN A 212 -6.30 -10.82 8.66
CA ASN A 212 -7.01 -9.61 9.04
C ASN A 212 -6.01 -8.61 9.65
N PHE A 213 -5.71 -7.54 8.95
CA PHE A 213 -4.79 -6.51 9.44
C PHE A 213 -5.13 -5.15 8.86
N VAL A 214 -4.60 -4.10 9.48
CA VAL A 214 -4.72 -2.73 9.00
C VAL A 214 -3.34 -2.09 8.86
N VAL A 215 -3.21 -1.21 7.87
CA VAL A 215 -2.06 -0.31 7.77
C VAL A 215 -2.57 1.11 8.02
N ILE A 216 -2.01 1.77 9.02
CA ILE A 216 -2.29 3.17 9.34
C ILE A 216 -1.09 3.99 8.90
N THR A 217 -1.32 5.00 8.06
CA THR A 217 -0.26 5.90 7.61
C THR A 217 -0.40 7.25 8.29
N VAL A 218 0.69 7.77 8.83
CA VAL A 218 0.77 9.09 9.46
C VAL A 218 1.82 9.92 8.71
N GLY A 219 1.44 11.11 8.28
CA GLY A 219 2.32 11.99 7.52
C GLY A 219 1.65 13.32 7.21
N ARG A 220 1.68 13.74 5.93
CA ARG A 220 0.87 14.87 5.42
C ARG A 220 -0.61 14.72 5.77
N GLY A 221 -1.12 13.49 5.72
CA GLY A 221 -2.47 13.12 6.14
C GLY A 221 -2.47 11.88 7.03
N ILE A 222 -3.66 11.41 7.39
CA ILE A 222 -3.84 10.14 8.11
C ILE A 222 -4.80 9.26 7.33
N GLY A 223 -4.33 8.07 6.94
CA GLY A 223 -5.13 7.13 6.15
C GLY A 223 -5.02 5.71 6.69
N MET A 224 -5.93 4.85 6.23
CA MET A 224 -5.97 3.44 6.59
C MET A 224 -6.27 2.56 5.38
N GLY A 225 -5.47 1.52 5.20
CA GLY A 225 -5.83 0.37 4.37
C GLY A 225 -6.21 -0.81 5.23
N ILE A 226 -7.15 -1.62 4.74
CA ILE A 226 -7.79 -2.69 5.51
C ILE A 226 -7.67 -3.98 4.72
N VAL A 227 -7.19 -5.04 5.35
CA VAL A 227 -7.23 -6.40 4.80
C VAL A 227 -8.14 -7.25 5.67
N VAL A 228 -9.11 -7.92 5.04
CA VAL A 228 -10.04 -8.85 5.68
C VAL A 228 -10.05 -10.15 4.87
N ASN A 229 -9.87 -11.29 5.54
CA ASN A 229 -9.79 -12.60 4.90
C ASN A 229 -8.78 -12.69 3.72
N HIS A 230 -7.61 -12.06 3.88
CA HIS A 230 -6.58 -11.92 2.83
C HIS A 230 -7.02 -11.13 1.59
N GLU A 231 -8.09 -10.33 1.68
CA GLU A 231 -8.51 -9.44 0.60
C GLU A 231 -8.47 -7.99 1.07
N LEU A 232 -7.95 -7.11 0.21
CA LEU A 232 -7.99 -5.68 0.45
C LEU A 232 -9.45 -5.20 0.44
N TYR A 233 -9.89 -4.60 1.54
CA TYR A 233 -11.23 -4.04 1.66
C TYR A 233 -11.25 -2.57 1.26
N GLN A 234 -11.79 -2.30 0.08
CA GLN A 234 -11.88 -0.95 -0.50
C GLN A 234 -13.24 -0.28 -0.28
N GLY A 235 -14.22 -1.01 0.28
CA GLY A 235 -15.58 -0.52 0.46
C GLY A 235 -16.33 -0.28 -0.86
N THR A 236 -17.44 0.46 -0.78
CA THR A 236 -18.19 0.86 -1.98
C THR A 236 -17.53 2.08 -2.60
N ARG A 237 -17.20 2.03 -3.90
CA ARG A 237 -16.55 3.13 -4.64
C ARG A 237 -15.20 3.59 -4.06
N GLY A 238 -14.47 2.71 -3.37
CA GLY A 238 -13.14 3.02 -2.84
C GLY A 238 -13.12 3.94 -1.61
N GLY A 239 -14.24 4.07 -0.89
CA GLY A 239 -14.37 4.97 0.26
C GLY A 239 -14.11 4.33 1.63
N ALA A 240 -13.58 3.11 1.69
CA ALA A 240 -13.18 2.51 2.97
C ALA A 240 -11.88 3.13 3.49
N GLY A 241 -11.69 3.10 4.82
CA GLY A 241 -10.38 3.46 5.40
C GLY A 241 -10.17 4.94 5.70
N GLU A 242 -11.21 5.76 5.67
CA GLU A 242 -11.16 7.21 5.94
C GLU A 242 -11.00 7.54 7.45
N VAL A 243 -10.04 6.89 8.13
CA VAL A 243 -9.80 7.02 9.57
C VAL A 243 -9.35 8.43 9.94
N GLY A 244 -8.62 9.13 9.06
CA GLY A 244 -8.23 10.52 9.28
C GLY A 244 -9.40 11.48 9.45
N HIS A 245 -10.59 11.11 8.96
CA HIS A 245 -11.79 11.94 8.97
C HIS A 245 -12.83 11.54 10.02
N ILE A 246 -12.53 10.58 10.91
CA ILE A 246 -13.36 10.34 12.10
C ILE A 246 -13.23 11.53 13.06
N THR A 247 -14.34 11.94 13.68
CA THR A 247 -14.33 13.01 14.68
C THR A 247 -13.89 12.45 16.02
N VAL A 248 -12.68 12.83 16.47
CA VAL A 248 -12.11 12.44 17.77
C VAL A 248 -12.25 13.54 18.82
N ASP A 249 -12.50 14.78 18.40
CA ASP A 249 -12.79 15.92 19.28
C ASP A 249 -13.83 16.83 18.64
N ALA A 250 -15.09 16.77 19.08
CA ALA A 250 -16.16 17.61 18.53
C ALA A 250 -15.90 19.11 18.64
N GLY A 251 -15.09 19.56 19.61
CA GLY A 251 -14.66 20.96 19.78
C GLY A 251 -13.40 21.33 18.98
N GLY A 252 -12.82 20.37 18.26
CA GLY A 252 -11.51 20.49 17.64
C GLY A 252 -11.42 21.45 16.45
N PRO A 253 -10.24 21.52 15.82
CA PRO A 253 -9.96 22.44 14.70
C PRO A 253 -10.78 22.09 13.46
N PRO A 254 -10.96 23.04 12.52
CA PRO A 254 -11.50 22.74 11.20
C PRO A 254 -10.60 21.75 10.45
N CYS A 255 -11.23 20.89 9.64
CA CYS A 255 -10.57 19.95 8.75
C CYS A 255 -10.85 20.33 7.29
N ASP A 256 -9.90 20.04 6.40
CA ASP A 256 -10.02 20.32 4.96
C ASP A 256 -11.18 19.55 4.31
N CYS A 257 -11.67 18.47 4.93
CA CYS A 257 -12.87 17.76 4.50
C CYS A 257 -14.20 18.51 4.76
N GLY A 258 -14.13 19.70 5.40
CA GLY A 258 -15.28 20.54 5.73
C GLY A 258 -15.91 20.29 7.10
N LYS A 259 -15.43 19.28 7.84
CA LYS A 259 -15.84 18.99 9.23
C LYS A 259 -14.94 19.69 10.24
N ARG A 260 -15.17 19.39 11.53
CA ARG A 260 -14.30 19.77 12.64
C ARG A 260 -13.91 18.55 13.45
N GLY A 261 -12.74 18.62 14.08
CA GLY A 261 -12.35 17.60 15.05
C GLY A 261 -11.89 16.29 14.46
N CYS A 262 -11.59 16.26 13.17
CA CYS A 262 -11.09 15.07 12.51
C CYS A 262 -9.72 14.69 13.07
N LEU A 263 -9.44 13.39 13.17
CA LEU A 263 -8.15 12.87 13.62
C LEU A 263 -6.97 13.52 12.87
N GLU A 264 -7.06 13.61 11.55
CA GLU A 264 -6.06 14.26 10.69
C GLU A 264 -5.83 15.73 11.03
N ALA A 265 -6.91 16.48 11.28
CA ALA A 265 -6.83 17.91 11.57
C ALA A 265 -6.10 18.24 12.88
N ILE A 266 -5.93 17.23 13.74
CA ILE A 266 -5.29 17.33 15.06
C ILE A 266 -3.90 16.69 15.04
N ALA A 267 -3.78 15.50 14.44
CA ALA A 267 -2.63 14.63 14.68
C ALA A 267 -1.66 14.49 13.49
N ALA A 268 -2.07 14.87 12.27
CA ALA A 268 -1.18 14.84 11.11
C ALA A 268 -0.03 15.86 11.22
N ASP A 269 1.02 15.70 10.43
CA ASP A 269 2.22 16.53 10.52
C ASP A 269 1.95 18.03 10.31
N PRO A 270 1.11 18.45 9.33
CA PRO A 270 0.77 19.86 9.18
C PRO A 270 0.04 20.43 10.40
N ALA A 271 -0.75 19.63 11.10
CA ALA A 271 -1.45 20.04 12.31
C ALA A 271 -0.48 20.28 13.47
N VAL A 272 0.49 19.39 13.65
CA VAL A 272 1.56 19.54 14.65
C VAL A 272 2.41 20.77 14.37
N ILE A 273 2.88 20.94 13.14
CA ILE A 273 3.71 22.10 12.74
C ILE A 273 2.96 23.41 12.99
N ARG A 274 1.69 23.49 12.58
CA ARG A 274 0.84 24.66 12.81
C ARG A 274 0.69 24.97 14.29
N LEU A 275 0.39 23.97 15.11
CA LEU A 275 0.22 24.13 16.56
C LEU A 275 1.49 24.65 17.23
N VAL A 276 2.67 24.15 16.84
CA VAL A 276 3.95 24.60 17.36
C VAL A 276 4.19 26.07 17.00
N ARG A 277 3.99 26.46 15.73
CA ARG A 277 4.14 27.86 15.29
C ARG A 277 3.22 28.80 16.06
N GLU A 278 1.94 28.44 16.19
CA GLU A 278 0.95 29.26 16.90
C GLU A 278 1.33 29.45 18.38
N LYS A 279 1.69 28.36 19.08
CA LYS A 279 2.07 28.42 20.50
C LYS A 279 3.40 29.13 20.73
N ARG A 280 4.41 28.93 19.86
CA ARG A 280 5.69 29.64 19.98
C ARG A 280 5.52 31.14 19.81
N ARG A 281 4.70 31.58 18.85
CA ARG A 281 4.33 33.01 18.68
C ARG A 281 3.60 33.57 19.90
N ALA A 282 2.60 32.86 20.39
CA ALA A 282 1.83 33.30 21.57
C ALA A 282 2.72 33.44 22.82
N ASN A 283 3.73 32.59 22.95
CA ASN A 283 4.68 32.61 24.07
C ASN A 283 5.89 33.55 23.85
N GLY A 284 5.95 34.26 22.71
CA GLY A 284 7.08 35.13 22.38
C GLY A 284 8.42 34.40 22.22
N LEU A 285 8.39 33.11 21.87
CA LEU A 285 9.60 32.31 21.67
C LEU A 285 10.25 32.69 20.32
N GLY A 286 11.52 33.12 20.36
CA GLY A 286 12.28 33.50 19.17
C GLY A 286 12.86 32.32 18.39
N GLY A 287 13.51 32.62 17.27
CA GLY A 287 14.18 31.64 16.39
C GLY A 287 13.39 31.32 15.12
N PRO A 288 13.94 30.46 14.23
CA PRO A 288 13.26 30.06 13.02
C PRO A 288 12.00 29.24 13.33
N GLU A 289 10.94 29.49 12.56
CA GLU A 289 9.69 28.74 12.62
C GLU A 289 9.89 27.37 11.94
N PRO A 290 9.49 26.26 12.57
CA PRO A 290 9.66 24.94 11.97
C PRO A 290 8.87 24.84 10.66
N ALA A 291 9.48 24.34 9.60
CA ALA A 291 8.85 24.13 8.29
C ALA A 291 8.41 22.68 8.08
N THR A 292 9.12 21.73 8.68
CA THR A 292 8.83 20.29 8.57
C THR A 292 8.61 19.66 9.93
N LEU A 293 8.22 18.38 9.93
CA LEU A 293 8.10 17.62 11.18
C LEU A 293 9.48 17.42 11.82
N GLU A 294 10.51 17.20 11.02
CA GLU A 294 11.89 17.04 11.48
C GLU A 294 12.37 18.27 12.24
N ASP A 295 12.00 19.47 11.81
CA ASP A 295 12.28 20.70 12.54
C ASP A 295 11.60 20.70 13.93
N VAL A 296 10.35 20.23 14.00
CA VAL A 296 9.62 20.10 15.28
C VAL A 296 10.29 19.06 16.19
N VAL A 297 10.71 17.92 15.64
CA VAL A 297 11.44 16.89 16.38
C VAL A 297 12.77 17.42 16.88
N ALA A 298 13.49 18.19 16.08
CA ALA A 298 14.74 18.84 16.47
C ALA A 298 14.53 19.83 17.63
N LEU A 299 13.46 20.64 17.60
CA LEU A 299 13.08 21.51 18.70
C LEU A 299 12.77 20.72 19.98
N ALA A 300 11.99 19.63 19.86
CA ALA A 300 11.67 18.76 21.00
C ALA A 300 12.93 18.12 21.62
N ALA A 301 13.88 17.69 20.78
CA ALA A 301 15.17 17.16 21.21
C ALA A 301 16.03 18.21 21.94
N GLN A 302 15.92 19.48 21.56
CA GLN A 302 16.58 20.61 22.23
C GLN A 302 15.87 21.06 23.52
N GLY A 303 14.75 20.44 23.89
CA GLY A 303 14.01 20.74 25.12
C GLY A 303 12.90 21.78 24.97
N ASP A 304 12.51 22.14 23.74
CA ASP A 304 11.34 22.99 23.51
C ASP A 304 10.06 22.26 23.95
N MET A 305 9.44 22.76 25.02
CA MET A 305 8.24 22.16 25.60
C MET A 305 7.01 22.30 24.70
N VAL A 306 6.93 23.37 23.88
CA VAL A 306 5.82 23.55 22.94
C VAL A 306 5.86 22.45 21.87
N ALA A 307 7.05 22.15 21.35
CA ALA A 307 7.25 21.07 20.38
C ALA A 307 6.92 19.69 20.99
N ARG A 308 7.40 19.42 22.21
CA ARG A 308 7.10 18.17 22.93
C ARG A 308 5.61 18.00 23.19
N ASP A 309 4.92 19.03 23.66
CA ASP A 309 3.49 18.98 23.97
C ASP A 309 2.65 18.77 22.71
N ALA A 310 3.03 19.39 21.58
CA ALA A 310 2.34 19.21 20.31
C ALA A 310 2.49 17.78 19.76
N LEU A 311 3.70 17.20 19.85
CA LEU A 311 3.93 15.80 19.46
C LEU A 311 3.19 14.82 20.38
N GLN A 312 3.17 15.08 21.69
CA GLN A 312 2.40 14.28 22.66
C GLN A 312 0.90 14.34 22.39
N GLN A 313 0.37 15.53 22.10
CA GLN A 313 -1.04 15.70 21.72
C GLN A 313 -1.38 14.92 20.46
N SER A 314 -0.54 15.01 19.41
CA SER A 314 -0.69 14.21 18.19
C SER A 314 -0.69 12.72 18.49
N GLY A 315 0.29 12.24 19.28
CA GLY A 315 0.38 10.86 19.72
C GLY A 315 -0.89 10.38 20.43
N ARG A 316 -1.36 11.12 21.44
CA ARG A 316 -2.58 10.76 22.19
C ARG A 316 -3.80 10.58 21.28
N PHE A 317 -4.03 11.52 20.36
CA PHE A 317 -5.17 11.42 19.43
C PHE A 317 -4.99 10.30 18.40
N LEU A 318 -3.77 10.03 17.93
CA LEU A 318 -3.48 8.84 17.13
C LEU A 318 -3.86 7.56 17.87
N GLY A 319 -3.49 7.44 19.16
CA GLY A 319 -3.84 6.29 19.98
C GLY A 319 -5.35 6.10 20.15
N ILE A 320 -6.11 7.19 20.34
CA ILE A 320 -7.59 7.17 20.37
C ILE A 320 -8.17 6.65 19.04
N GLY A 321 -7.64 7.16 17.91
CA GLY A 321 -8.05 6.73 16.58
C GLY A 321 -7.75 5.25 16.34
N LEU A 322 -6.54 4.81 16.70
CA LEU A 322 -6.11 3.41 16.60
C LEU A 322 -6.94 2.49 17.47
N ALA A 323 -7.25 2.89 18.71
CA ALA A 323 -8.13 2.14 19.59
C ALA A 323 -9.53 1.96 18.99
N THR A 324 -10.06 3.00 18.33
CA THR A 324 -11.33 2.90 17.60
C THR A 324 -11.25 1.84 16.49
N VAL A 325 -10.15 1.80 15.73
CA VAL A 325 -9.92 0.79 14.69
C VAL A 325 -9.83 -0.61 15.29
N VAL A 326 -9.05 -0.81 16.36
CA VAL A 326 -8.92 -2.12 17.03
C VAL A 326 -10.27 -2.59 17.58
N ASN A 327 -11.04 -1.70 18.20
CA ASN A 327 -12.36 -2.02 18.75
C ASN A 327 -13.37 -2.44 17.66
N LEU A 328 -13.27 -1.90 16.45
CA LEU A 328 -14.21 -2.18 15.35
C LEU A 328 -13.81 -3.38 14.49
N PHE A 329 -12.52 -3.54 14.22
CA PHE A 329 -12.03 -4.54 13.27
C PHE A 329 -11.38 -5.76 13.94
N SER A 330 -10.96 -5.64 15.21
CA SER A 330 -10.23 -6.69 15.94
C SER A 330 -9.13 -7.35 15.08
N PRO A 331 -8.23 -6.58 14.44
CA PRO A 331 -7.21 -7.14 13.55
C PRO A 331 -6.18 -7.95 14.35
N SER A 332 -5.51 -8.92 13.72
CA SER A 332 -4.38 -9.61 14.35
C SER A 332 -3.08 -8.80 14.26
N LEU A 333 -3.03 -7.81 13.36
CA LEU A 333 -1.85 -7.00 13.08
C LEU A 333 -2.26 -5.55 12.75
N VAL A 334 -1.54 -4.59 13.33
CA VAL A 334 -1.60 -3.16 13.00
C VAL A 334 -0.22 -2.72 12.55
N ILE A 335 -0.09 -2.24 11.32
CA ILE A 335 1.15 -1.67 10.81
C ILE A 335 1.01 -0.14 10.81
N ILE A 336 1.89 0.55 11.52
CA ILE A 336 1.94 2.01 11.59
C ILE A 336 3.08 2.46 10.68
N SER A 337 2.75 3.27 9.67
CA SER A 337 3.68 3.69 8.64
C SER A 337 3.52 5.15 8.21
N GLY A 338 4.23 5.55 7.16
CA GLY A 338 4.32 6.92 6.67
C GLY A 338 5.52 7.70 7.23
N GLU A 339 5.76 8.88 6.67
CA GLU A 339 6.87 9.76 7.03
C GLU A 339 6.81 10.23 8.50
N GLY A 340 5.59 10.40 9.04
CA GLY A 340 5.36 10.92 10.39
C GLY A 340 5.86 10.00 11.52
N VAL A 341 6.22 8.76 11.21
CA VAL A 341 6.85 7.84 12.16
C VAL A 341 8.21 8.37 12.66
N ILE A 342 8.87 9.25 11.90
CA ILE A 342 10.16 9.87 12.28
C ILE A 342 10.09 10.67 13.59
N ALA A 343 8.89 11.07 14.04
CA ALA A 343 8.69 11.70 15.35
C ALA A 343 9.12 10.82 16.53
N GLY A 344 9.27 9.51 16.33
CA GLY A 344 9.76 8.57 17.34
C GLY A 344 8.93 8.64 18.63
N ASP A 345 9.60 8.41 19.76
CA ASP A 345 8.92 8.27 21.06
C ASP A 345 8.17 9.53 21.51
N TYR A 346 8.53 10.73 21.01
CA TYR A 346 7.79 11.96 21.31
C TYR A 346 6.32 11.90 20.89
N ARG A 347 6.02 11.08 19.86
CA ARG A 347 4.66 10.84 19.35
C ARG A 347 4.19 9.41 19.62
N LEU A 348 5.07 8.42 19.41
CA LEU A 348 4.72 7.00 19.48
C LEU A 348 4.43 6.54 20.91
N ALA A 349 5.16 7.00 21.92
CA ALA A 349 4.90 6.56 23.30
C ALA A 349 3.50 7.02 23.79
N PRO A 350 3.10 8.31 23.66
CA PRO A 350 1.73 8.75 23.97
C PRO A 350 0.65 8.06 23.14
N MET A 351 0.96 7.71 21.89
CA MET A 351 0.05 6.93 21.03
C MET A 351 -0.16 5.52 21.59
N PHE A 352 0.89 4.81 21.98
CA PHE A 352 0.78 3.48 22.58
C PHE A 352 0.08 3.52 23.95
N GLU A 353 0.30 4.56 24.75
CA GLU A 353 -0.43 4.77 26.01
C GLU A 353 -1.93 4.94 25.77
N ALA A 354 -2.31 5.88 24.89
CA ALA A 354 -3.71 6.12 24.57
C ALA A 354 -4.37 4.92 23.87
N LEU A 355 -3.64 4.19 23.02
CA LEU A 355 -4.13 2.95 22.42
C LEU A 355 -4.53 1.94 23.50
N ARG A 356 -3.66 1.72 24.51
CA ARG A 356 -3.97 0.81 25.63
C ARG A 356 -5.14 1.29 26.48
N GLU A 357 -5.20 2.60 26.76
CA GLU A 357 -6.25 3.21 27.58
C GLU A 357 -7.64 3.11 26.93
N HIS A 358 -7.72 3.27 25.61
CA HIS A 358 -8.99 3.38 24.90
C HIS A 358 -9.44 2.09 24.18
N THR A 359 -8.60 1.05 24.16
CA THR A 359 -8.98 -0.25 23.58
C THR A 359 -9.81 -1.05 24.58
N PHE A 360 -10.89 -1.68 24.11
CA PHE A 360 -11.73 -2.53 24.94
C PHE A 360 -10.91 -3.70 25.50
N ASN A 361 -11.13 -3.98 26.80
CA ASN A 361 -10.32 -4.93 27.57
C ASN A 361 -10.08 -6.25 26.83
N GLY A 362 -8.80 -6.64 26.73
CA GLY A 362 -8.36 -7.89 26.14
C GLY A 362 -8.26 -7.92 24.61
N LEU A 363 -8.77 -6.90 23.90
CA LEU A 363 -8.65 -6.88 22.43
C LEU A 363 -7.21 -6.66 21.96
N LEU A 364 -6.39 -5.94 22.72
CA LEU A 364 -5.01 -5.66 22.33
C LEU A 364 -4.04 -6.83 22.59
N ASP A 365 -4.43 -7.80 23.43
CA ASP A 365 -3.54 -8.88 23.90
C ASP A 365 -3.01 -9.77 22.75
N ASN A 366 -3.79 -9.86 21.66
CA ASN A 366 -3.46 -10.68 20.49
C ASN A 366 -3.17 -9.83 19.24
N VAL A 367 -2.91 -8.53 19.40
CA VAL A 367 -2.62 -7.63 18.29
C VAL A 367 -1.13 -7.35 18.24
N GLU A 368 -0.48 -7.80 17.17
CA GLU A 368 0.87 -7.36 16.86
C GLU A 368 0.83 -5.92 16.34
N VAL A 369 1.67 -5.04 16.87
CA VAL A 369 1.80 -3.66 16.35
C VAL A 369 3.21 -3.45 15.84
N VAL A 370 3.34 -3.24 14.53
CA VAL A 370 4.61 -3.01 13.85
C VAL A 370 4.69 -1.54 13.44
N VAL A 371 5.83 -0.90 13.66
CA VAL A 371 6.09 0.48 13.25
C VAL A 371 7.19 0.49 12.20
N GLN A 372 6.93 1.08 11.05
CA GLN A 372 7.91 1.13 9.96
C GLN A 372 7.82 2.42 9.14
N HIS A 373 8.96 2.99 8.81
CA HIS A 373 9.01 4.19 7.97
C HIS A 373 8.72 3.86 6.50
N ALA A 374 7.90 4.67 5.83
CA ALA A 374 7.66 4.56 4.39
C ALA A 374 7.98 5.90 3.71
N ASP A 375 9.03 5.90 2.88
CA ASP A 375 9.39 7.04 2.02
C ASP A 375 8.66 6.97 0.67
N ASP A 376 8.74 8.03 -0.13
CA ASP A 376 8.08 8.09 -1.45
C ASP A 376 8.45 6.93 -2.39
N ARG A 377 9.62 6.34 -2.21
CA ARG A 377 10.07 5.15 -2.95
C ARG A 377 9.27 3.92 -2.54
N ALA A 378 9.06 3.71 -1.24
CA ALA A 378 8.20 2.64 -0.71
C ALA A 378 6.76 2.76 -1.24
N TRP A 379 6.22 3.97 -1.32
CA TRP A 379 4.89 4.24 -1.90
C TRP A 379 4.83 3.98 -3.42
N ALA A 380 5.86 4.38 -4.18
CA ALA A 380 5.91 4.10 -5.62
C ALA A 380 6.04 2.59 -5.89
N ARG A 381 6.83 1.87 -5.10
CA ARG A 381 6.84 0.39 -5.07
C ARG A 381 5.47 -0.16 -4.67
N GLY A 382 4.81 0.49 -3.71
CA GLY A 382 3.40 0.32 -3.34
C GLY A 382 2.50 0.19 -4.54
N ALA A 383 2.52 1.20 -5.40
CA ALA A 383 1.71 1.24 -6.60
C ALA A 383 2.01 0.08 -7.56
N ALA A 384 3.27 -0.34 -7.70
CA ALA A 384 3.63 -1.49 -8.54
C ALA A 384 2.95 -2.79 -8.07
N SER A 385 2.72 -2.91 -6.76
CA SER A 385 2.02 -4.04 -6.15
C SER A 385 0.56 -4.16 -6.58
N LEU A 386 -0.07 -3.13 -7.18
CA LEU A 386 -1.40 -3.24 -7.81
C LEU A 386 -1.37 -4.23 -8.98
N VAL A 387 -0.35 -4.10 -9.82
CA VAL A 387 -0.17 -4.99 -10.99
C VAL A 387 0.13 -6.40 -10.50
N ILE A 388 1.03 -6.54 -9.52
CA ILE A 388 1.39 -7.82 -8.91
C ILE A 388 0.14 -8.47 -8.29
N GLY A 389 -0.61 -7.75 -7.47
CA GLY A 389 -1.85 -8.23 -6.85
C GLY A 389 -2.83 -8.79 -7.89
N LYS A 390 -3.01 -8.09 -9.02
CA LYS A 390 -3.86 -8.56 -10.13
C LYS A 390 -3.34 -9.84 -10.81
N LEU A 391 -2.03 -10.02 -10.93
CA LEU A 391 -1.46 -11.27 -11.47
C LEU A 391 -1.71 -12.48 -10.58
N PHE A 392 -1.78 -12.27 -9.27
CA PHE A 392 -1.96 -13.33 -8.27
C PHE A 392 -3.40 -13.43 -7.74
N GLU A 393 -4.33 -12.63 -8.27
CA GLU A 393 -5.75 -12.67 -7.91
C GLU A 393 -6.41 -13.99 -8.36
N SER A 394 -7.34 -14.49 -7.56
CA SER A 394 -8.04 -15.73 -7.87
C SER A 394 -8.96 -15.55 -9.09
N PRO A 395 -8.92 -16.44 -10.10
CA PRO A 395 -9.77 -16.34 -11.29
C PRO A 395 -11.26 -16.66 -11.04
N ARG A 396 -11.67 -16.83 -9.76
CA ARG A 396 -13.07 -17.10 -9.37
C ARG A 396 -14.00 -15.92 -9.67
N LEU A 397 -13.44 -14.72 -9.65
CA LEU A 397 -14.18 -13.49 -9.89
C LEU A 397 -14.09 -13.16 -11.38
N ASP A 398 -15.25 -12.96 -12.01
CA ASP A 398 -15.31 -12.45 -13.39
C ASP A 398 -14.90 -10.97 -13.35
N VAL A 399 -13.60 -10.70 -13.36
CA VAL A 399 -13.09 -9.36 -13.61
C VAL A 399 -13.34 -9.10 -15.10
N PRO A 400 -14.14 -8.09 -15.48
CA PRO A 400 -14.32 -7.78 -16.89
C PRO A 400 -12.93 -7.54 -17.47
N ALA A 401 -12.50 -8.41 -18.37
CA ALA A 401 -11.28 -8.19 -19.12
C ALA A 401 -11.44 -6.83 -19.81
N ALA A 402 -10.47 -5.92 -19.62
CA ALA A 402 -10.22 -4.90 -20.61
C ALA A 402 -10.04 -5.66 -21.93
N THR A 403 -10.97 -5.45 -22.85
CA THR A 403 -11.09 -6.17 -24.11
C THR A 403 -9.78 -6.06 -24.88
N THR A 404 -8.97 -7.12 -24.83
CA THR A 404 -7.89 -7.38 -25.77
C THR A 404 -8.42 -8.39 -26.79
N GLU A 405 -8.84 -7.89 -27.95
CA GLU A 405 -8.75 -8.65 -29.21
C GLU A 405 -7.32 -8.63 -29.72
#